data_AF-A0A6A6NTZ0-F1
#
_entry.id   AF-A0A6A6NTZ0-F1
#
_cell.length_a   1.000
_cell.length_b   1.000
_cell.length_c   1.000
_cell.angle_alpha   90.00
_cell.angle_beta   90.00
_cell.angle_gamma   90.00
#
_symmetry.space_group_name_H-M   'P 1'
#
loop_
_entity.id
_entity.type
_entity.pdbx_description
1 polymer ?
#
loop_
_entity_poly.entity_id
_entity_poly.type
_entity_poly.pdbx_seq_one_letter_code
_entity_poly.pdbx_strand_id
1 'polypeptide(L)'
;MDAAAYLKGQGWRGLGYSLDKQDRGIARPLLVSHKKDGLGLGKQKAGHAVSSDQWWLQAYDQSLKNAGTGKETALSQLSGKNANKPSLYNFFVRGQGLQGTI
;
A
#
# COMPACT_ATOMS: atom_id res chain seq x y z
N MET A 1 33.19 8.73 -8.40
CA MET A 1 32.74 8.60 -9.80
C MET A 1 31.33 9.15 -9.87
N ASP A 2 31.09 10.19 -10.68
CA ASP A 2 29.74 10.77 -10.83
C ASP A 2 29.02 10.08 -11.99
N ALA A 3 28.15 9.14 -11.65
CA ALA A 3 27.37 8.38 -12.63
C ALA A 3 26.39 9.26 -13.41
N ALA A 4 25.86 10.32 -12.79
CA ALA A 4 24.90 11.20 -13.46
C ALA A 4 25.59 12.07 -14.52
N ALA A 5 26.78 12.60 -14.22
CA ALA A 5 27.58 13.35 -15.18
C ALA A 5 27.99 12.46 -16.37
N TYR A 6 28.38 11.22 -16.11
CA TYR A 6 28.73 10.27 -17.17
C TYR A 6 27.53 9.95 -18.08
N LEU A 7 26.37 9.65 -17.51
CA LEU A 7 25.16 9.35 -18.28
C LEU A 7 24.67 10.54 -19.11
N LYS A 8 24.76 11.77 -18.57
CA LYS A 8 24.46 13.00 -19.33
C LYS A 8 25.41 13.17 -20.51
N GLY A 9 26.70 12.88 -20.33
CA GLY A 9 27.68 12.85 -21.42
C GLY A 9 27.34 11.84 -22.52
N GLN A 10 26.64 10.76 -22.18
CA GLN A 10 26.14 9.74 -23.11
C GLN A 10 24.76 10.09 -23.72
N GLY A 11 24.25 11.29 -23.48
CA GLY A 11 22.97 11.77 -24.05
C GLY A 11 21.73 11.46 -23.21
N TRP A 12 21.89 11.00 -21.97
CA TRP A 12 20.75 10.90 -21.05
C TRP A 12 20.27 12.30 -20.64
N ARG A 13 18.96 12.54 -20.75
CA ARG A 13 18.33 13.84 -20.46
C ARG A 13 18.29 14.19 -18.97
N GLY A 14 18.49 13.21 -18.09
CA GLY A 14 18.56 13.41 -16.64
C GLY A 14 17.36 12.81 -15.89
N LEU A 15 17.31 13.12 -14.59
CA LEU A 15 16.27 12.62 -13.67
C LEU A 15 14.86 12.94 -14.19
N GLY A 16 13.98 11.94 -14.18
CA GLY A 16 12.63 12.05 -14.72
C GLY A 16 12.48 11.54 -16.16
N TYR A 17 13.59 11.25 -16.85
CA TYR A 17 13.59 10.57 -18.15
C TYR A 17 14.14 9.16 -18.02
N SER A 18 13.58 8.25 -18.80
CA SER A 18 14.13 6.92 -18.93
C SER A 18 15.53 6.95 -19.59
N LEU A 19 16.24 5.83 -19.48
CA LEU A 19 17.52 5.62 -20.16
C LEU A 19 17.36 5.23 -21.64
N ASP A 20 16.15 4.85 -22.07
CA ASP A 20 15.90 4.52 -23.48
C ASP A 20 15.63 5.78 -24.31
N LYS A 21 15.75 5.65 -25.63
CA LYS A 21 15.56 6.79 -26.54
C LYS A 21 14.08 7.16 -26.74
N GLN A 22 13.16 6.27 -26.37
CA GLN A 22 11.72 6.40 -26.67
C GLN A 22 10.85 6.60 -25.42
N ASP A 23 11.42 6.94 -24.26
CA ASP A 23 10.65 7.18 -23.02
C ASP A 23 9.79 5.99 -22.54
N ARG A 24 10.17 4.75 -22.90
CA ARG A 24 9.46 3.53 -22.50
C ARG A 24 10.00 2.91 -21.22
N GLY A 25 11.23 3.27 -20.83
CA GLY A 25 11.88 2.75 -19.63
C GLY A 25 11.40 3.39 -18.33
N ILE A 26 11.88 2.86 -17.21
CA ILE A 26 11.52 3.37 -15.89
C ILE A 26 12.31 4.66 -15.61
N ALA A 27 11.62 5.78 -15.42
CA ALA A 27 12.24 7.08 -15.14
C ALA A 27 12.62 7.28 -13.66
N ARG A 28 12.05 6.47 -12.76
CA ARG A 28 12.24 6.56 -11.31
C ARG A 28 12.70 5.20 -10.76
N PRO A 29 13.60 5.17 -9.77
CA PRO A 29 13.98 3.93 -9.12
C PRO A 29 12.76 3.19 -8.57
N LEU A 30 12.75 1.87 -8.72
CA LEU A 30 11.72 1.03 -8.12
C LEU A 30 11.94 0.95 -6.62
N LEU A 31 10.90 1.24 -5.84
CA LEU A 31 10.90 0.96 -4.42
C LEU A 31 10.58 -0.52 -4.22
N VAL A 32 11.59 -1.31 -3.89
CA VAL A 32 11.43 -2.74 -3.61
C VAL A 32 11.38 -2.94 -2.10
N SER A 33 10.41 -3.74 -1.64
CA SER A 33 10.34 -4.12 -0.22
C SER A 33 11.49 -5.08 0.11
N HIS A 34 12.34 -4.69 1.06
CA HIS A 34 13.41 -5.54 1.54
C HIS A 34 13.01 -6.23 2.85
N LYS A 35 12.97 -7.56 2.82
CA LYS A 35 12.67 -8.40 3.98
C LYS A 35 13.95 -8.65 4.78
N LYS A 36 14.00 -8.14 6.02
CA LYS A 36 15.15 -8.29 6.93
C LYS A 36 14.97 -9.39 7.97
N ASP A 37 13.84 -10.09 7.97
CA ASP A 37 13.50 -11.11 8.97
C ASP A 37 13.59 -12.53 8.40
N GLY A 38 13.63 -13.53 9.28
CA GLY A 38 13.60 -14.95 8.93
C GLY A 38 12.19 -15.54 8.76
N LEU A 39 11.13 -14.72 8.79
CA LEU A 39 9.74 -15.20 8.76
C LEU A 39 9.34 -15.76 7.37
N GLY A 40 8.25 -16.52 7.30
CA GLY A 40 7.69 -16.91 6.00
C GLY A 40 7.21 -15.71 5.16
N LEU A 41 7.18 -15.85 3.84
CA LEU A 41 6.57 -14.86 2.95
C LEU A 41 5.08 -14.69 3.29
N GLY A 42 4.56 -13.47 3.18
CA GLY A 42 3.15 -13.15 3.47
C GLY A 42 2.82 -12.98 4.95
N LYS A 43 3.76 -13.22 5.88
CA LYS A 43 3.57 -12.84 7.29
C LYS A 43 3.68 -11.33 7.43
N GLN A 44 2.60 -10.68 7.81
CA GLN A 44 2.65 -9.25 8.15
C GLN A 44 3.54 -9.06 9.39
N LYS A 45 4.32 -7.98 9.41
CA LYS A 45 5.10 -7.61 10.59
C LYS A 45 4.15 -7.53 11.78
N ALA A 46 4.51 -8.13 12.92
CA ALA A 46 3.63 -8.26 14.08
C ALA A 46 2.97 -6.92 14.50
N GLY A 47 3.65 -5.78 14.32
CA GLY A 47 3.08 -4.46 14.58
C GLY A 47 1.88 -4.06 13.70
N HIS A 48 1.77 -4.57 12.47
CA HIS A 48 0.61 -4.27 11.61
C HIS A 48 -0.64 -5.02 12.06
N ALA A 49 -0.53 -6.30 12.41
CA ALA A 49 -1.66 -7.09 12.89
C ALA A 49 -2.17 -6.59 14.25
N VAL A 50 -1.28 -6.26 15.18
CA VAL A 50 -1.67 -5.79 16.53
C VAL A 50 -2.40 -4.43 16.46
N SER A 51 -1.95 -3.50 15.61
CA SER A 51 -2.63 -2.19 15.46
C SER A 51 -3.90 -2.27 14.59
N SER A 52 -3.95 -3.16 13.59
CA SER A 52 -5.17 -3.35 12.77
C SER A 52 -6.26 -4.13 13.49
N ASP A 53 -5.92 -4.98 14.45
CA ASP A 53 -6.92 -5.79 15.13
C ASP A 53 -7.50 -5.07 16.36
N GLN A 54 -6.95 -3.91 16.74
CA GLN A 54 -7.38 -3.15 17.93
C GLN A 54 -8.22 -1.91 17.62
N TRP A 55 -8.28 -1.43 16.38
CA TRP A 55 -9.06 -0.22 16.07
C TRP A 55 -10.56 -0.40 16.32
N TRP A 56 -11.10 -1.62 16.12
CA TRP A 56 -12.52 -1.89 16.34
C TRP A 56 -12.86 -1.96 17.83
N LEU A 57 -11.97 -2.49 18.67
CA LEU A 57 -12.13 -2.50 20.14
C LEU A 57 -12.14 -1.07 20.70
N GLN A 58 -11.25 -0.22 20.20
CA GLN A 58 -11.22 1.18 20.58
C GLN A 58 -12.48 1.93 20.14
N ALA A 59 -12.95 1.70 18.91
CA ALA A 59 -14.19 2.28 18.41
C ALA A 59 -15.42 1.79 19.21
N TYR A 60 -15.43 0.52 19.61
CA TYR A 60 -16.47 -0.08 20.44
C TYR A 60 -16.49 0.52 21.86
N ASP A 61 -15.34 0.59 22.54
CA ASP A 61 -15.22 1.20 23.87
C ASP A 61 -15.60 2.69 23.86
N GLN A 62 -15.19 3.43 22.84
CA GLN A 62 -15.64 4.82 22.64
C GLN A 62 -17.15 4.92 22.41
N SER A 63 -17.74 3.97 21.69
CA SER A 63 -19.20 3.96 21.48
C SER A 63 -19.97 3.72 22.78
N LEU A 64 -19.47 2.82 23.65
CA LEU A 64 -20.07 2.57 24.96
C LEU A 64 -19.93 3.76 25.90
N LYS A 65 -18.75 4.42 25.93
CA LYS A 65 -18.53 5.63 26.72
C LYS A 65 -19.45 6.79 26.32
N ASN A 66 -19.78 6.88 25.05
CA ASN A 66 -20.63 7.95 24.52
C ASN A 66 -22.13 7.57 24.51
N ALA A 67 -22.48 6.30 24.80
CA ALA A 67 -23.86 5.84 24.86
C ALA A 67 -24.63 6.59 25.96
N GLY A 68 -25.72 7.25 25.58
CA GLY A 68 -26.55 8.05 26.49
C GLY A 68 -26.09 9.51 26.71
N THR A 69 -24.96 9.92 26.15
CA THR A 69 -24.45 11.32 26.28
C THR A 69 -24.92 12.26 25.16
N GLY A 70 -25.66 11.76 24.17
CA GLY A 70 -26.12 12.54 23.00
C GLY A 70 -25.02 12.94 22.02
N LYS A 71 -23.77 12.52 22.25
CA LYS A 71 -22.62 12.77 21.36
C LYS A 71 -22.58 11.73 20.24
N GLU A 72 -22.19 12.15 19.04
CA GLU A 72 -21.98 11.20 17.93
C GLU A 72 -20.93 10.15 18.30
N THR A 73 -21.28 8.88 18.11
CA THR A 73 -20.34 7.78 18.35
C THR A 73 -19.41 7.61 17.16
N ALA A 74 -18.19 7.11 17.40
CA ALA A 74 -17.24 6.79 16.33
C ALA A 74 -17.84 5.82 15.30
N LEU A 75 -18.74 4.91 15.73
CA LEU A 75 -19.48 4.01 14.85
C LEU A 75 -20.50 4.74 13.97
N SER A 76 -21.20 5.75 14.48
CA SER A 76 -22.13 6.59 13.71
C SER A 76 -21.39 7.32 12.58
N GLN A 77 -20.17 7.82 12.85
CA GLN A 77 -19.33 8.48 11.85
C GLN A 77 -18.78 7.50 10.79
N LEU A 78 -18.51 6.25 11.18
CA LEU A 78 -18.10 5.17 10.26
C LEU A 78 -19.26 4.67 9.39
N SER A 79 -20.51 4.83 9.83
CA SER A 79 -21.71 4.47 9.06
C SER A 79 -22.13 5.56 8.06
N GLY A 80 -21.84 6.83 8.35
CA GLY A 80 -22.25 7.98 7.52
C GLY A 80 -21.24 8.37 6.43
N LYS A 81 -19.96 8.04 6.61
CA LYS A 81 -18.96 8.20 5.56
C LYS A 81 -18.80 6.88 4.84
N ASN A 82 -18.91 6.89 3.51
CA ASN A 82 -18.43 5.86 2.60
C ASN A 82 -16.95 5.59 2.90
N ALA A 83 -16.71 4.82 3.96
CA ALA A 83 -15.42 4.40 4.39
C ALA A 83 -14.95 3.48 3.30
N ASN A 84 -14.04 4.01 2.48
CA ASN A 84 -13.15 3.32 1.58
C ASN A 84 -12.33 2.33 2.42
N LYS A 85 -13.02 1.34 2.98
CA LYS A 85 -12.44 0.30 3.82
C LYS A 85 -11.63 -0.57 2.87
N PRO A 86 -10.38 -0.92 3.23
CA PRO A 86 -9.72 -2.02 2.57
C PRO A 86 -10.57 -3.26 2.86
N SER A 87 -11.45 -3.61 1.91
CA SER A 87 -12.13 -4.89 1.93
C SER A 87 -11.05 -5.96 2.07
N LEU A 88 -11.29 -6.98 2.90
CA LEU A 88 -10.37 -8.11 3.09
C LEU A 88 -9.96 -8.77 1.76
N TYR A 89 -10.69 -8.47 0.67
CA TYR A 89 -10.48 -8.96 -0.69
C TYR A 89 -9.71 -8.01 -1.63
N ASN A 90 -9.30 -6.82 -1.20
CA ASN A 90 -8.61 -5.85 -2.07
C ASN A 90 -7.21 -6.31 -2.55
N PHE A 91 -6.68 -7.41 -2.02
CA PHE A 91 -5.39 -7.98 -2.43
C PHE A 91 -5.51 -9.04 -3.54
N PHE A 92 -6.71 -9.49 -3.88
CA PHE A 92 -6.91 -10.45 -4.96
C PHE A 92 -7.17 -9.74 -6.28
N VAL A 93 -6.12 -9.59 -7.09
CA VAL A 93 -6.27 -9.26 -8.52
C VAL A 93 -6.49 -10.58 -9.26
N ARG A 94 -7.61 -10.72 -9.97
CA ARG A 94 -7.84 -11.86 -10.85
C ARG A 94 -6.78 -11.86 -11.95
N GLY A 95 -5.87 -12.84 -11.94
CA GLY A 95 -4.88 -13.03 -13.01
C GLY A 95 -5.56 -13.37 -14.34
N GLN A 96 -4.91 -13.05 -15.47
CA GLN A 96 -5.38 -13.43 -16.79
C GLN A 96 -5.43 -14.96 -16.89
N GLY A 97 -6.56 -15.52 -17.33
CA GLY A 97 -6.72 -16.96 -17.48
C GLY A 97 -5.73 -17.52 -18.52
N LEU A 98 -5.02 -18.58 -18.16
CA LEU A 98 -4.12 -19.28 -19.08
C LEU A 98 -4.97 -19.95 -20.16
N GLN A 99 -4.83 -19.52 -21.41
CA GLN A 99 -5.52 -20.13 -22.53
C GLN A 99 -4.90 -21.52 -22.74
N GLY A 100 -5.66 -22.57 -22.39
CA GLY A 100 -5.20 -23.95 -22.56
C GLY A 100 -4.88 -24.20 -24.03
N THR A 101 -3.69 -24.71 -24.29
CA THR A 101 -3.36 -25.32 -25.58
C THR A 101 -3.91 -26.74 -25.57
N ILE A 102 -4.83 -27.03 -26.49
CA ILE A 102 -5.17 -28.41 -26.87
C ILE A 102 -4.00 -28.97 -27.67
#